data_AF-A0A967I7P8-F1
#
_entry.id   AF-A0A967I7P8-F1
#
_cell.length_a   1.000
_cell.length_b   1.000
_cell.length_c   1.000
_cell.angle_alpha   90.00
_cell.angle_beta   90.00
_cell.angle_gamma   90.00
#
_symmetry.space_group_name_H-M   'P 1'
#
loop_
_entity.id
_entity.type
_entity.pdbx_description
1 polymer ?
#
loop_
_entity_poly.entity_id
_entity_poly.type
_entity_poly.pdbx_seq_one_letter_code
_entity_poly.pdbx_strand_id
1 'polypeptide(L)'
;MQTEDNYRLVEQTARVGIPLLSFSFRVVMSVVENRPYLHFRQLQGSFSSFRGHWWVDPESAENGTRIQYFLEASLARGWKGGPVRRQIKSLIHQNLQELAVWIDNGGV
;
A
#
# COMPACT_ATOMS: atom_id res chain seq x y z
N MET A 1 13.62 -17.03 9.58
CA MET A 1 14.23 -16.04 10.49
C MET A 1 13.98 -14.67 9.87
N GLN A 2 13.34 -13.74 10.60
CA GLN A 2 13.34 -12.33 10.21
C GLN A 2 14.73 -11.78 10.57
N THR A 3 15.47 -11.29 9.59
CA THR A 3 16.68 -10.49 9.82
C THR A 3 16.25 -9.04 10.03
N GLU A 4 16.72 -8.36 11.07
CA GLU A 4 16.24 -7.01 11.45
C GLU A 4 16.22 -6.01 10.27
N ASP A 5 17.16 -6.14 9.31
CA ASP A 5 17.28 -5.29 8.12
C ASP A 5 16.08 -5.34 7.16
N ASN A 6 15.29 -6.41 7.20
CA ASN A 6 14.17 -6.59 6.29
C ASN A 6 12.83 -6.10 6.87
N TYR A 7 12.82 -5.65 8.13
CA TYR A 7 11.65 -5.15 8.82
C TYR A 7 11.66 -3.62 8.90
N ARG A 8 10.54 -2.98 8.58
CA ARG A 8 10.35 -1.54 8.76
C ARG A 8 9.00 -1.23 9.36
N LEU A 9 8.94 -0.21 10.20
CA LEU A 9 7.69 0.43 10.61
C LEU A 9 7.41 1.61 9.69
N VAL A 10 6.21 1.64 9.12
CA VAL A 10 5.77 2.71 8.23
C VAL A 10 4.44 3.26 8.76
N GLU A 11 4.37 4.58 8.90
CA GLU A 11 3.14 5.29 9.19
C GLU A 11 2.67 6.05 7.95
N GLN A 12 1.40 5.86 7.59
CA GLN A 12 0.76 6.61 6.51
C GLN A 12 -0.55 7.21 6.99
N THR A 13 -0.79 8.45 6.56
CA THR A 13 -2.06 9.14 6.76
C THR A 13 -2.62 9.57 5.42
N ALA A 14 -3.89 9.27 5.18
CA ALA A 14 -4.60 9.65 3.96
C ALA A 14 -5.88 10.37 4.33
N ARG A 15 -6.20 11.48 3.63
CA ARG A 15 -7.46 12.19 3.78
C ARG A 15 -8.33 11.96 2.55
N VAL A 16 -9.59 11.65 2.77
CA VAL A 16 -10.50 11.12 1.74
C VAL A 16 -11.86 11.79 1.85
N GLY A 17 -12.43 12.20 0.72
CA GLY A 17 -13.74 12.84 0.67
C GLY A 17 -13.67 14.28 0.18
N ILE A 18 -14.74 15.02 0.41
CA ILE A 18 -14.84 16.44 0.03
C ILE A 18 -14.51 17.33 1.24
N PRO A 19 -14.14 18.60 1.06
CA PRO A 19 -13.76 19.48 2.17
C PRO A 19 -14.77 19.53 3.33
N LEU A 20 -16.08 19.48 3.03
CA LEU A 20 -17.15 19.45 4.04
C LEU A 20 -17.36 18.07 4.72
N LEU A 21 -16.93 16.98 4.09
CA LEU A 21 -17.10 15.61 4.56
C LEU A 21 -15.85 14.81 4.20
N SER A 22 -14.80 15.04 4.97
CA SER A 22 -13.51 14.38 4.81
C SER A 22 -13.25 13.42 5.96
N PHE A 23 -12.63 12.30 5.63
CA PHE A 23 -12.24 11.24 6.55
C PHE A 23 -10.73 11.09 6.49
N SER A 24 -10.10 11.04 7.65
CA SER A 24 -8.68 10.74 7.75
C SER A 24 -8.50 9.28 8.14
N PHE A 25 -7.76 8.55 7.33
CA PHE A 25 -7.28 7.22 7.63
C PHE A 25 -5.83 7.32 8.09
N ARG A 26 -5.51 6.69 9.21
CA ARG A 26 -4.15 6.48 9.67
C ARG A 26 -3.87 4.99 9.69
N VAL A 27 -2.71 4.59 9.21
CA VAL A 27 -2.24 3.20 9.30
C VAL A 27 -0.78 3.20 9.72
N VAL A 28 -0.48 2.53 10.81
CA VAL A 28 0.87 2.13 11.21
C VAL A 28 1.01 0.67 10.86
N MET A 29 1.98 0.34 10.03
CA MET A 29 2.17 -1.01 9.52
C MET A 29 3.61 -1.47 9.68
N SER A 30 3.75 -2.76 9.97
CA SER A 30 5.01 -3.45 9.73
C SER A 30 5.10 -3.79 8.26
N VAL A 31 6.23 -3.49 7.66
CA VAL A 31 6.64 -3.88 6.32
C VAL A 31 7.78 -4.86 6.46
N VAL A 32 7.70 -6.00 5.76
CA VAL A 32 8.73 -7.03 5.76
C VAL A 32 9.10 -7.35 4.33
N GLU A 33 10.35 -7.12 3.97
CA GLU A 33 10.91 -7.52 2.69
C GLU A 33 11.34 -8.99 2.74
N ASN A 34 10.76 -9.80 1.87
CA ASN A 34 11.15 -11.19 1.66
C ASN A 34 11.13 -11.44 0.15
N ARG A 35 12.23 -11.06 -0.52
CA ARG A 35 12.30 -11.00 -1.98
C ARG A 35 11.77 -12.30 -2.65
N PRO A 36 10.93 -12.18 -3.70
CA PRO A 36 10.57 -10.96 -4.42
C PRO A 36 9.42 -10.15 -3.80
N TYR A 37 8.96 -10.53 -2.61
CA TYR A 37 7.80 -9.95 -1.96
C TYR A 37 8.16 -8.86 -0.96
N LEU A 38 7.29 -7.85 -0.87
CA LEU A 38 7.24 -6.90 0.21
C LEU A 38 5.86 -7.04 0.87
N HIS A 39 5.83 -7.63 2.07
CA HIS A 39 4.61 -7.84 2.83
C HIS A 39 4.37 -6.67 3.75
N PHE A 40 3.10 -6.33 3.96
CA PHE A 40 2.74 -5.33 4.96
C PHE A 40 1.48 -5.74 5.72
N ARG A 41 1.41 -5.35 6.98
CA ARG A 41 0.21 -5.49 7.81
C ARG A 41 0.13 -4.36 8.81
N GLN A 42 -1.09 -3.88 9.03
CA GLN A 42 -1.36 -2.89 10.06
C GLN A 42 -1.09 -3.48 11.45
N LEU A 43 -0.43 -2.69 12.28
CA LEU A 43 -0.29 -2.90 13.72
C LEU A 43 -1.26 -2.01 14.50
N GLN A 44 -1.49 -0.78 14.01
CA GLN A 44 -2.41 0.18 14.61
C GLN A 44 -3.02 1.08 13.53
N GLY A 45 -4.29 1.46 13.61
CA GLY A 45 -4.87 2.37 12.64
C GLY A 45 -6.38 2.36 12.56
N SER A 46 -6.88 2.98 11.49
CA SER A 46 -8.30 3.18 11.21
C SER A 46 -9.01 1.93 10.66
N PHE A 47 -8.27 0.89 10.27
CA PHE A 47 -8.84 -0.35 9.75
C PHE A 47 -8.97 -1.41 10.86
N SER A 48 -9.97 -2.28 10.75
CA SER A 48 -10.04 -3.50 11.58
C SER A 48 -9.06 -4.56 11.08
N SER A 49 -8.79 -4.58 9.77
CA SER A 49 -7.73 -5.36 9.14
C SER A 49 -7.20 -4.59 7.93
N PHE A 50 -5.88 -4.50 7.78
CA PHE A 50 -5.25 -3.94 6.59
C PHE A 50 -3.94 -4.68 6.37
N ARG A 51 -3.85 -5.44 5.29
CA ARG A 51 -2.67 -6.26 4.97
C ARG A 51 -2.57 -6.52 3.49
N GLY A 52 -1.37 -6.81 3.03
CA GLY A 52 -1.15 -7.11 1.64
C GLY A 52 0.30 -7.44 1.37
N HIS A 53 0.59 -7.54 0.09
CA HIS A 53 1.96 -7.69 -0.38
C HIS A 53 2.08 -7.17 -1.80
N TRP A 54 3.26 -6.66 -2.12
CA TRP A 54 3.67 -6.32 -3.47
C TRP A 54 4.76 -7.28 -3.90
N TRP A 55 4.86 -7.53 -5.21
CA TRP A 55 5.98 -8.27 -5.77
C TRP A 55 6.27 -7.81 -7.18
N VAL A 56 7.52 -7.97 -7.57
CA VAL A 56 7.93 -7.82 -8.97
C VAL A 56 7.71 -9.17 -9.64
N ASP A 57 6.99 -9.14 -10.76
CA ASP A 57 6.77 -10.32 -11.58
C ASP A 57 8.08 -10.73 -12.26
N PRO A 58 8.63 -11.92 -11.96
CA PRO A 58 9.90 -12.35 -12.55
C PRO A 58 9.80 -12.62 -14.06
N GLU A 59 8.58 -12.79 -14.59
CA GLU A 59 8.34 -13.02 -16.02
C GLU A 59 8.20 -11.72 -16.82
N SER A 60 8.38 -10.54 -16.20
CA SER A 60 8.42 -9.28 -16.94
C SER A 60 9.71 -9.18 -17.75
N ALA A 61 9.70 -9.76 -18.96
CA ALA A 61 10.81 -9.77 -19.90
C ALA A 61 10.78 -8.57 -20.86
N GLU A 62 11.99 -8.17 -21.27
CA GLU A 62 12.43 -7.25 -22.34
C GLU A 62 11.92 -5.79 -22.34
N ASN A 63 10.70 -5.46 -21.92
CA ASN A 63 10.11 -4.11 -22.11
C ASN A 63 9.55 -3.45 -20.83
N GLY A 64 9.98 -3.86 -19.65
CA GLY A 64 9.65 -3.17 -18.40
C GLY A 64 9.48 -4.10 -17.20
N THR A 65 9.18 -3.50 -16.06
CA THR A 65 8.96 -4.21 -14.79
C THR A 65 7.47 -4.22 -14.47
N ARG A 66 6.88 -5.40 -14.28
CA ARG A 66 5.49 -5.50 -13.80
C ARG A 66 5.49 -5.64 -12.28
N ILE A 67 4.92 -4.64 -11.60
CA ILE A 67 4.63 -4.71 -10.16
C ILE A 67 3.20 -5.21 -9.98
N GLN A 68 3.05 -6.30 -9.25
CA GLN A 68 1.75 -6.81 -8.84
C GLN A 68 1.52 -6.50 -7.36
N TYR A 69 0.25 -6.37 -6.98
CA TYR A 69 -0.13 -6.13 -5.60
C TYR A 69 -1.39 -6.89 -5.21
N PHE A 70 -1.43 -7.29 -3.95
CA PHE A 70 -2.62 -7.79 -3.27
C PHE A 70 -2.86 -6.93 -2.03
N LEU A 71 -4.10 -6.49 -1.83
CA LEU A 71 -4.50 -5.75 -0.64
C LEU A 71 -5.86 -6.25 -0.14
N GLU A 72 -5.89 -6.55 1.15
CA GLU A 72 -7.10 -6.81 1.91
C GLU A 72 -7.26 -5.73 2.97
N ALA A 73 -8.40 -5.04 2.95
CA ALA A 73 -8.69 -3.97 3.90
C ALA A 73 -10.15 -4.07 4.38
N SER A 74 -10.35 -4.04 5.68
CA SER A 74 -11.65 -4.02 6.35
C SER A 74 -11.72 -2.81 7.29
N LEU A 75 -12.80 -2.05 7.20
CA LEU A 75 -13.05 -0.93 8.11
C LEU A 75 -13.63 -1.44 9.43
N ALA A 76 -13.57 -0.62 10.47
CA ALA A 76 -14.34 -0.87 11.68
C ALA A 76 -15.86 -0.88 11.37
N ARG A 77 -16.63 -1.64 12.18
CA ARG A 77 -18.08 -1.89 11.94
C ARG A 77 -18.85 -0.58 11.70
N GLY A 78 -19.71 -0.57 10.68
CA GLY A 78 -20.64 0.53 10.36
C GLY A 78 -20.42 1.23 9.02
N TRP A 79 -19.33 0.92 8.31
CA TRP A 79 -18.97 1.62 7.07
C TRP A 79 -19.28 0.78 5.82
N LYS A 80 -19.99 1.36 4.84
CA LYS A 80 -20.18 0.73 3.53
C LYS A 80 -18.87 0.81 2.75
N GLY A 81 -18.25 -0.33 2.42
CA GLY A 81 -16.91 -0.41 1.84
C GLY A 81 -16.72 0.19 0.43
N GLY A 82 -17.80 0.62 -0.25
CA GLY A 82 -17.75 1.10 -1.64
C GLY A 82 -16.87 2.34 -1.87
N PRO A 83 -17.16 3.49 -1.22
CA PRO A 83 -16.36 4.72 -1.37
C PRO A 83 -14.90 4.54 -0.93
N VAL A 84 -14.67 3.84 0.17
CA VAL A 84 -13.32 3.58 0.69
C VAL A 84 -12.52 2.70 -0.26
N ARG A 85 -13.12 1.66 -0.85
CA ARG A 85 -12.47 0.83 -1.87
C ARG A 85 -12.02 1.65 -3.08
N ARG A 86 -12.86 2.55 -3.59
CA ARG A 86 -12.50 3.41 -4.72
C ARG A 86 -11.32 4.30 -4.38
N GLN A 87 -11.32 4.90 -3.19
CA GLN A 87 -10.23 5.77 -2.77
C GLN A 87 -8.92 5.00 -2.58
N ILE A 88 -8.95 3.86 -1.90
CA ILE A 88 -7.75 3.03 -1.70
C ILE A 88 -7.14 2.65 -3.05
N LYS A 89 -7.96 2.27 -4.03
CA LYS A 89 -7.49 2.01 -5.39
C LYS A 89 -6.85 3.24 -6.03
N SER A 90 -7.44 4.42 -5.87
CA SER A 90 -6.88 5.68 -6.38
C SER A 90 -5.51 5.98 -5.77
N LEU A 91 -5.37 5.81 -4.46
CA LEU A 91 -4.10 6.04 -3.75
C LEU A 91 -3.02 5.06 -4.20
N ILE A 92 -3.36 3.78 -4.37
CA ILE A 92 -2.42 2.77 -4.91
C ILE A 92 -1.98 3.17 -6.32
N HIS A 93 -2.92 3.59 -7.16
CA HIS A 93 -2.60 4.00 -8.53
C HIS A 93 -1.66 5.21 -8.55
N GLN A 94 -1.91 6.22 -7.71
CA GLN A 94 -1.04 7.39 -7.56
C GLN A 94 0.36 6.99 -7.10
N ASN A 95 0.47 6.16 -6.05
CA ASN A 95 1.77 5.69 -5.57
C ASN A 95 2.55 4.92 -6.65
N LEU A 96 1.87 4.12 -7.49
CA LEU A 96 2.51 3.40 -8.59
C LEU A 96 2.96 4.35 -9.72
N GLN A 97 2.20 5.39 -10.00
CA GLN A 97 2.60 6.43 -10.97
C GLN A 97 3.79 7.23 -10.47
N GLU A 98 3.78 7.65 -9.20
CA GLU A 98 4.90 8.35 -8.58
C GLU A 98 6.16 7.49 -8.54
N LEU A 99 6.01 6.19 -8.24
CA LEU A 99 7.12 5.24 -8.29
C LEU A 99 7.69 5.12 -9.72
N ALA A 100 6.84 5.00 -10.74
CA ALA A 100 7.29 4.93 -12.12
C ALA A 100 8.06 6.20 -12.53
N VAL A 101 7.52 7.38 -12.21
CA VAL A 101 8.19 8.67 -12.47
C VAL A 101 9.52 8.78 -11.71
N TRP A 102 9.58 8.31 -10.46
CA TRP A 102 10.82 8.32 -9.68
C TRP A 102 11.90 7.42 -10.30
N ILE A 103 11.51 6.22 -10.78
CA ILE A 103 12.41 5.31 -11.49
C ILE A 103 12.89 5.94 -12.81
N ASP A 104 11.99 6.50 -13.61
CA ASP A 104 12.33 7.15 -14.89
C ASP A 104 13.30 8.33 -14.72
N ASN A 105 13.26 8.98 -13.56
CA ASN A 105 14.18 10.06 -13.19
C ASN A 105 15.49 9.57 -12.54
N GLY A 106 15.79 8.27 -12.59
CA GLY A 106 17.04 7.69 -12.09
C GLY A 106 17.09 7.46 -10.58
N GLY A 107 15.93 7.32 -9.93
CA GLY A 107 15.85 6.86 -8.55
C GLY A 107 16.46 5.47 -8.37
N VAL A 108 17.31 5.32 -7.35
CA VAL A 108 17.96 4.05 -6.95
C VAL A 108 17.70 3.76 -5.48
#